data_AF-A0AAQ0MJ67-F1
#
_entry.id   AF-A0AAQ0MJ67-F1
#
_cell.length_a   1.000
_cell.length_b   1.000
_cell.length_c   1.000
_cell.angle_alpha   90.00
_cell.angle_beta   90.00
_cell.angle_gamma   90.00
#
_symmetry.space_group_name_H-M   'P 1'
#
loop_
_entity.id
_entity.type
_entity.pdbx_description
1 polymer ?
#
loop_
_entity_poly.entity_id
_entity_poly.type
_entity_poly.pdbx_seq_one_letter_code
_entity_poly.pdbx_strand_id
1 'polypeptide(L)' 'MHTLIIVLLILDCIALVTVVLLQEGKSNGLSGAISGGAEQLFGKQKQRGIDLFLHRLTIVLSIIFFLLMLGISYFGL' A
#
# COMPACT_ATOMS: atom_id res chain seq x y z
N MET A 1 0.83 9.94 -27.58
CA MET A 1 1.15 8.82 -26.67
C MET A 1 1.66 9.28 -25.31
N HIS A 2 2.52 10.30 -25.21
CA HIS A 2 2.99 10.85 -23.92
C HIS A 2 1.88 11.32 -22.96
N THR A 3 0.89 12.05 -23.46
CA THR A 3 -0.23 12.54 -22.63
C THR A 3 -0.98 11.40 -21.95
N LEU A 4 -1.11 10.25 -22.60
CA LEU A 4 -1.80 9.10 -22.03
C LEU A 4 -1.03 8.49 -20.85
N ILE A 5 0.30 8.38 -20.96
CA ILE A 5 1.15 7.83 -19.91
C ILE A 5 1.16 8.76 -18.68
N ILE A 6 1.21 10.08 -18.92
CA ILE A 6 1.14 11.09 -17.85
C ILE A 6 -0.22 11.06 -17.15
N VAL A 7 -1.32 10.98 -17.91
CA VAL A 7 -2.68 10.87 -17.34
C VAL A 7 -2.82 9.60 -16.51
N LEU A 8 -2.31 8.46 -16.98
CA LEU A 8 -2.30 7.20 -16.22
C LEU A 8 -1.47 7.31 -14.94
N LEU A 9 -0.30 7.94 -14.99
CA LEU A 9 0.54 8.16 -13.82
C LEU A 9 -0.18 9.01 -12.76
N ILE A 10 -0.81 10.11 -13.16
CA ILE A 10 -1.54 10.99 -12.24
C ILE A 10 -2.69 10.23 -11.58
N LEU A 11 -3.42 9.42 -12.35
CA LEU A 11 -4.53 8.62 -11.83
C LEU A 11 -4.04 7.55 -10.84
N ASP A 12 -2.91 6.89 -11.14
CA ASP A 12 -2.27 5.91 -10.27
C ASP A 12 -1.76 6.54 -8.96
N CYS A 13 -1.18 7.74 -9.02
CA CYS A 13 -0.80 8.52 -7.84
C CYS A 13 -2.00 8.79 -6.92
N ILE A 14 -3.12 9.26 -7.48
CA ILE A 14 -4.33 9.56 -6.70
C ILE A 14 -4.87 8.27 -6.06
N ALA A 15 -4.91 7.18 -6.81
CA ALA A 15 -5.32 5.87 -6.31
C ALA A 15 -4.40 5.38 -5.17
N LEU A 16 -3.08 5.47 -5.34
CA LEU A 16 -2.09 5.10 -4.33
C LEU A 16 -2.27 5.90 -3.04
N VAL A 17 -2.36 7.22 -3.12
CA VAL A 17 -2.57 8.07 -1.94
C VAL A 17 -3.85 7.67 -1.21
N THR A 18 -4.94 7.47 -1.94
CA THR A 18 -6.23 7.08 -1.36
C THR A 18 -6.13 5.73 -0.64
N VAL A 19 -5.50 4.73 -1.26
CA VAL A 19 -5.34 3.39 -0.68
C VAL A 19 -4.38 3.41 0.52
N VAL A 20 -3.31 4.21 0.49
CA VAL A 20 -2.36 4.35 1.60
C VAL A 20 -3.00 5.02 2.82
N LEU A 21 -3.85 6.03 2.61
CA LEU A 21 -4.58 6.66 3.71
C LEU A 21 -5.63 5.73 4.34
N LEU A 22 -6.19 4.80 3.56
CA LEU A 22 -7.16 3.81 4.04
C LEU A 22 -6.51 2.62 4.76
N GLN A 23 -5.19 2.43 4.67
CA GLN A 23 -4.50 1.41 5.45
C GLN A 23 -4.48 1.81 6.92
N GLU A 24 -4.94 0.94 7.82
CA GLU A 24 -4.87 1.18 9.26
C GLU A 24 -3.41 1.47 9.65
N GLY A 25 -3.14 2.66 10.19
CA GLY A 25 -1.83 3.03 10.70
C GLY A 25 -1.41 2.00 11.74
N LYS A 26 -0.29 1.31 11.48
CA LYS A 26 0.28 0.18 12.23
C LYS A 26 0.63 0.55 13.69
N SER A 27 -0.35 0.94 14.49
CA SER A 27 -0.23 1.27 15.92
C SER A 27 -0.77 0.13 16.79
N ASN A 28 -1.45 -0.86 16.20
CA ASN A 28 -1.92 -2.03 16.96
C ASN A 28 -0.79 -3.03 17.29
N GLY A 29 0.38 -2.89 16.69
CA GLY A 29 1.52 -3.80 16.92
C GLY A 29 2.37 -3.44 18.14
N LEU A 30 2.48 -2.16 18.50
CA LEU A 30 3.31 -1.71 19.62
C LEU A 30 2.57 -1.85 20.97
N SER A 31 1.28 -1.50 21.01
CA SER A 31 0.46 -1.68 22.22
C SER A 31 0.19 -3.15 22.54
N GLY A 32 0.06 -4.04 21.54
CA GLY A 32 -0.11 -5.48 21.75
C GLY A 32 1.15 -6.19 22.28
N ALA A 33 2.33 -5.75 21.85
CA ALA A 33 3.60 -6.30 22.32
C ALA A 33 3.93 -5.93 23.79
N ILE A 34 3.37 -4.82 24.30
CA ILE A 34 3.62 -4.31 25.65
C ILE A 34 2.64 -4.90 26.68
N SER A 35 1.42 -5.29 26.28
CA SER A 35 0.36 -5.70 27.23
C SER A 35 0.33 -7.18 27.62
N GLY A 36 1.07 -8.08 26.97
CA GLY A 36 1.07 -9.49 27.36
C GLY A 36 1.49 -10.45 26.26
N GLY A 37 2.74 -10.92 26.30
CA GLY A 37 3.31 -11.88 25.36
C GLY A 37 2.66 -13.28 25.37
N ALA A 38 1.70 -13.56 26.25
CA ALA A 38 0.99 -14.84 26.33
C ALA A 38 -0.34 -14.83 25.54
N GLU A 39 -1.15 -13.78 25.64
CA GLU A 39 -2.39 -13.67 24.87
C GLU A 39 -2.17 -13.48 23.35
N GLN A 40 -1.06 -12.86 22.93
CA GLN A 40 -0.78 -12.63 21.51
C GLN A 40 -0.36 -13.91 20.74
N LEU A 41 0.12 -14.94 21.44
CA LEU A 41 0.52 -16.22 20.82
C LEU A 41 -0.68 -17.16 20.57
N PHE A 42 -1.74 -17.07 21.37
CA PHE A 42 -2.96 -17.88 21.22
C PHE A 42 -4.14 -17.10 20.61
N GLY A 43 -4.15 -15.78 20.79
CA GLY A 43 -5.04 -14.88 20.09
C GLY A 43 -4.50 -14.58 18.71
N LYS A 44 -4.71 -15.49 17.76
CA LYS A 44 -4.75 -15.13 16.35
C LYS A 44 -5.79 -14.03 16.18
N GLN A 45 -5.41 -12.76 16.40
CA GLN A 45 -6.09 -11.64 15.79
C GLN A 45 -5.85 -11.83 14.29
N LYS A 46 -6.73 -12.65 13.72
CA LYS A 46 -7.15 -12.69 12.33
C LYS A 46 -6.95 -11.27 11.83
N GLN A 47 -5.86 -11.05 11.09
CA GLN A 47 -5.66 -9.80 10.38
C GLN A 47 -7.01 -9.53 9.72
N ARG A 48 -7.64 -8.40 10.07
CA ARG A 48 -8.86 -7.97 9.41
C ARG A 48 -8.58 -8.14 7.92
N GLY A 49 -9.31 -9.04 7.24
CA GLY A 49 -8.95 -9.46 5.88
C GLY A 49 -8.86 -8.28 4.90
N ILE A 50 -9.54 -7.19 5.25
CA ILE A 50 -9.54 -5.90 4.56
C ILE A 50 -8.17 -5.24 4.61
N ASP A 51 -7.50 -5.19 5.76
CA ASP A 51 -6.15 -4.61 5.90
C ASP A 51 -5.10 -5.40 5.12
N LEU A 52 -5.18 -6.73 5.16
CA LEU A 52 -4.29 -7.59 4.38
C LEU A 52 -4.51 -7.40 2.87
N PHE A 53 -5.76 -7.20 2.46
CA PHE A 53 -6.13 -6.93 1.07
C PHE A 53 -5.63 -5.55 0.62
N LEU A 54 -5.90 -4.49 1.39
CA LEU A 54 -5.42 -3.12 1.13
C LEU A 54 -3.89 -3.05 1.05
N HIS A 55 -3.20 -3.78 1.94
CA HIS A 55 -1.75 -3.87 1.93
C HIS A 55 -1.23 -4.51 0.63
N ARG A 56 -1.78 -5.65 0.22
CA ARG A 56 -1.40 -6.32 -1.04
C ARG A 56 -1.71 -5.45 -2.25
N LEU A 57 -2.87 -4.78 -2.26
CA LEU A 57 -3.27 -3.89 -3.34
C LEU A 57 -2.27 -2.73 -3.48
N THR A 58 -1.81 -2.17 -2.37
CA THR A 58 -0.81 -1.08 -2.37
C THR A 58 0.54 -1.51 -2.90
N ILE A 59 0.98 -2.74 -2.57
CA ILE A 59 2.22 -3.29 -3.11
C ILE A 59 2.12 -3.37 -4.64
N VAL A 60 1.01 -3.88 -5.17
CA VAL A 60 0.79 -3.99 -6.61
C VAL A 60 0.76 -2.61 -7.28
N LEU A 61 -0.02 -1.68 -6.73
CA LEU A 61 -0.10 -0.30 -7.23
C LEU A 61 1.27 0.40 -7.17
N SER A 62 2.06 0.19 -6.12
CA SER A 62 3.40 0.78 -5.98
C SER A 62 4.39 0.25 -7.03
N ILE A 63 4.30 -1.04 -7.38
CA ILE A 63 5.11 -1.62 -8.46
C ILE A 63 4.71 -1.02 -9.81
N ILE A 64 3.40 -0.88 -10.07
CA ILE A 64 2.88 -0.28 -11.30
C ILE A 64 3.34 1.18 -11.43
N PHE A 65 3.19 1.98 -10.36
CA PHE A 65 3.70 3.35 -10.29
C PHE A 65 5.18 3.43 -10.67
N PHE A 66 6.00 2.57 -10.08
CA PHE A 66 7.44 2.56 -10.32
C PHE A 66 7.78 2.23 -11.77
N LEU A 67 7.09 1.25 -12.37
CA LEU A 67 7.26 0.91 -13.79
C LEU A 67 6.81 2.03 -14.72
N LEU A 68 5.69 2.71 -14.41
CA LEU A 68 5.22 3.87 -15.16
C LEU A 68 6.23 5.02 -15.08
N MET A 69 6.74 5.32 -13.89
CA MET A 69 7.78 6.34 -13.68
C MET A 69 9.05 6.02 -14.47
N LEU A 70 9.54 4.78 -14.39
CA LEU A 70 10.73 4.34 -15.09
C LEU A 70 10.53 4.39 -16.61
N GLY A 71 9.34 3.99 -17.09
CA GLY A 71 8.98 4.09 -18.51
C GLY A 71 8.97 5.53 -19.02
N ILE A 72 8.46 6.50 -18.23
CA ILE A 72 8.51 7.93 -18.55
C ILE A 72 9.97 8.40 -18.61
N SER A 73 10.78 8.05 -17.61
CA SER A 73 12.18 8.45 -17.53
C SER A 73 13.01 7.91 -18.71
N TYR A 74 12.79 6.65 -19.11
CA TYR A 74 13.49 6.04 -20.26
C TYR A 74 13.09 6.65 -21.61
N PHE A 75 11.83 7.07 -21.75
CA PHE A 75 11.38 7.78 -22.94
C PHE A 75 11.92 9.22 -23.04
N GLY A 76 12.72 9.66 -22.06
CA GLY A 76 13.41 10.95 -22.09
C GLY A 76 12.43 12.12 -22.01
N LEU A 77 11.41 12.01 -21.16
CA LEU A 77 10.59 13.14 -20.74
C LEU A 77 11.18 13.82 -19.50
#